data_AF-A0A2G8K7A0-F1
#
_entry.id   AF-A0A2G8K7A0-F1
#
_cell.length_a   1.000
_cell.length_b   1.000
_cell.length_c   1.000
_cell.angle_alpha   90.00
_cell.angle_beta   90.00
_cell.angle_gamma   90.00
#
_symmetry.space_group_name_H-M   'P 1'
#
loop_
_entity.id
_entity.type
_entity.pdbx_description
1 polymer ?
#
loop_
_entity_poly.entity_id
_entity_poly.type
_entity_poly.pdbx_seq_one_letter_code
_entity_poly.pdbx_strand_id
1 'polypeptide(L)'
;MQVINKLMYSGSSDTSARCWVTEFGDCTRVYLGHKHTVSALKFHDGLLYTACGDNNARVFDAKSGALKRTFKGHDLMVTSILFHDKKLFSSSYDGTVMVWDCSDIKEDITTFGDEDEEKERKKQKKKEEKEKKRKQKEQEKEAKRKKREDEKNVKNKKTSEEKDRESLPEKNEFEANEKVADGVDNKSDMESDEEDMGRKSDPDDELSREIEAINRNMDDI
;
A
#
# COMPACT_ATOMS: atom_id res chain seq x y z
N MET A 1 1.30 -37.47 -14.92
CA MET A 1 1.79 -37.11 -16.27
C MET A 1 0.62 -36.56 -17.08
N GLN A 2 0.85 -35.61 -17.99
CA GLN A 2 -0.18 -35.04 -18.88
C GLN A 2 0.44 -34.67 -20.22
N VAL A 3 -0.26 -34.87 -21.34
CA VAL A 3 0.20 -34.51 -22.69
C VAL A 3 -0.73 -33.45 -23.30
N ILE A 4 -0.18 -32.37 -23.84
CA ILE A 4 -0.90 -31.23 -24.44
C ILE A 4 -0.05 -30.64 -25.56
N ASN A 5 -0.62 -30.43 -26.75
CA ASN A 5 -0.01 -29.67 -27.86
C ASN A 5 1.47 -30.02 -28.13
N LYS A 6 1.79 -31.30 -28.32
CA LYS A 6 3.14 -31.86 -28.52
C LYS A 6 4.11 -31.72 -27.33
N LEU A 7 3.66 -31.26 -26.18
CA LEU A 7 4.42 -31.23 -24.93
C LEU A 7 3.88 -32.27 -23.94
N MET A 8 4.79 -32.98 -23.27
CA MET A 8 4.50 -33.89 -22.17
C MET A 8 5.02 -33.30 -20.87
N TYR A 9 4.19 -33.30 -19.83
CA TYR A 9 4.54 -32.90 -18.48
C TYR A 9 4.60 -34.13 -17.58
N SER A 10 5.75 -34.36 -16.94
CA SER A 10 5.97 -35.44 -15.97
C SER A 10 6.25 -34.87 -14.58
N GLY A 11 5.75 -35.54 -13.54
CA GLY A 11 6.18 -35.36 -12.15
C GLY A 11 6.89 -36.63 -11.71
N SER A 12 7.85 -36.52 -10.80
CA SER A 12 8.77 -37.59 -10.45
C SER A 12 9.11 -37.59 -8.95
N SER A 13 9.65 -38.72 -8.47
CA SER A 13 10.17 -38.87 -7.10
C SER A 13 11.55 -38.23 -6.90
N ASP A 14 12.24 -37.83 -7.97
CA ASP A 14 13.50 -37.04 -7.93
C ASP A 14 13.31 -35.56 -7.57
N THR A 15 12.18 -35.22 -6.92
CA THR A 15 11.74 -33.85 -6.58
C THR A 15 11.71 -32.88 -7.77
N SER A 16 11.55 -33.37 -9.00
CA SER A 16 11.36 -32.55 -10.20
C SER A 16 10.01 -32.80 -10.87
N ALA A 17 9.48 -31.75 -11.50
CA ALA A 17 8.62 -31.90 -12.67
C ALA A 17 9.41 -31.51 -13.92
N ARG A 18 9.06 -32.06 -15.09
CA ARG A 18 9.78 -31.83 -16.36
C ARG A 18 8.83 -31.68 -17.54
N CYS A 19 9.24 -30.91 -18.54
CA CYS A 19 8.55 -30.76 -19.82
C CYS A 19 9.39 -31.39 -20.95
N TRP A 20 8.74 -32.17 -21.81
CA TRP A 20 9.37 -32.92 -22.90
C TRP A 20 8.65 -32.67 -24.23
N VAL A 21 9.37 -32.62 -25.34
CA VAL A 21 8.74 -32.58 -26.68
C VAL A 21 8.41 -34.00 -27.13
N THR A 22 7.13 -34.28 -27.42
CA THR A 22 6.67 -35.66 -27.72
C THR A 22 7.15 -36.19 -29.07
N GLU A 23 7.61 -35.33 -29.98
CA GLU A 23 8.08 -35.73 -31.32
C GLU A 23 9.52 -36.26 -31.32
N PHE A 24 10.35 -35.83 -30.35
CA PHE A 24 11.79 -36.16 -30.31
C PHE A 24 12.24 -36.77 -28.97
N GLY A 25 11.46 -36.59 -27.90
CA GLY A 25 11.79 -37.05 -26.54
C GLY A 25 12.62 -36.05 -25.72
N ASP A 26 13.00 -34.89 -26.29
CA ASP A 26 13.88 -33.92 -25.63
C ASP A 26 13.26 -33.26 -24.40
N CYS A 27 14.00 -33.26 -23.29
CA CYS A 27 13.65 -32.54 -22.06
C CYS A 27 13.92 -31.03 -22.25
N THR A 28 12.88 -30.25 -22.49
CA THR A 28 13.00 -28.79 -22.70
C THR A 28 13.06 -27.99 -21.40
N ARG A 29 12.44 -28.48 -20.32
CA ARG A 29 12.33 -27.74 -19.05
C ARG A 29 12.36 -28.65 -17.84
N VAL A 30 12.93 -28.16 -16.74
CA VAL A 30 12.87 -28.77 -15.41
C VAL A 30 12.33 -27.73 -14.44
N TYR A 31 11.25 -28.08 -13.75
CA TYR A 31 10.63 -27.27 -12.71
C TYR A 31 11.15 -27.77 -11.35
N LEU A 32 11.88 -26.91 -10.65
CA LEU A 32 12.59 -27.21 -9.40
C LEU A 32 11.96 -26.47 -8.21
N GLY A 33 12.27 -26.91 -7.00
CA GLY A 33 11.84 -26.28 -5.74
C GLY A 33 10.77 -27.04 -4.96
N HIS A 34 10.34 -28.21 -5.45
CA HIS A 34 9.72 -29.27 -4.66
C HIS A 34 10.74 -29.87 -3.70
N LYS A 35 10.31 -30.33 -2.52
CA LYS A 35 11.16 -31.01 -1.52
C LYS A 35 10.85 -32.51 -1.38
N HIS A 36 9.90 -33.01 -2.16
CA HIS A 36 9.47 -34.42 -2.16
C HIS A 36 8.92 -34.79 -3.56
N THR A 37 8.52 -36.04 -3.73
CA THR A 37 7.82 -36.54 -4.93
C THR A 37 6.71 -35.60 -5.42
N VAL A 38 6.68 -35.34 -6.73
CA VAL A 38 5.57 -34.65 -7.40
C VAL A 38 4.48 -35.68 -7.72
N SER A 39 3.42 -35.69 -6.91
CA SER A 39 2.34 -36.68 -6.92
C SER A 39 1.39 -36.50 -8.11
N ALA A 40 0.96 -35.26 -8.36
CA ALA A 40 0.06 -34.89 -9.45
C ALA A 40 0.51 -33.59 -10.12
N LEU A 41 0.05 -33.38 -11.36
CA LEU A 41 0.27 -32.17 -12.12
C LEU A 41 -0.92 -31.87 -13.02
N LYS A 42 -1.15 -30.58 -13.29
CA LYS A 42 -2.20 -30.09 -14.17
C LYS A 42 -1.69 -28.84 -14.90
N PHE A 43 -1.60 -28.89 -16.22
CA PHE A 43 -1.40 -27.69 -17.04
C PHE A 43 -2.75 -27.06 -17.40
N HIS A 44 -2.82 -25.73 -17.33
CA HIS A 44 -3.92 -24.91 -17.84
C HIS A 44 -3.40 -23.50 -18.17
N ASP A 45 -3.78 -22.97 -19.33
CA ASP A 45 -3.50 -21.57 -19.77
C ASP A 45 -2.06 -21.10 -19.49
N GLY A 46 -1.08 -21.85 -20.04
CA GLY A 46 0.36 -21.55 -19.90
C GLY A 46 0.96 -21.85 -18.53
N LEU A 47 0.15 -22.14 -17.51
CA LEU A 47 0.60 -22.43 -16.15
C LEU A 47 0.60 -23.94 -15.87
N LEU A 48 1.66 -24.41 -15.23
CA LEU A 48 1.80 -25.77 -14.72
C LEU A 48 1.60 -25.80 -13.20
N TYR A 49 0.44 -26.28 -12.79
CA TYR A 49 0.13 -26.60 -11.41
C TYR A 49 0.70 -27.98 -11.06
N THR A 50 1.21 -28.12 -9.84
CA THR A 50 1.83 -29.36 -9.32
C THR A 50 1.42 -29.58 -7.87
N ALA A 51 1.20 -30.85 -7.49
CA ALA A 51 1.03 -31.32 -6.13
C ALA A 51 2.33 -32.00 -5.66
N CYS A 52 2.63 -31.90 -4.36
CA CYS A 52 3.86 -32.44 -3.80
C CYS A 52 3.62 -33.18 -2.49
N GLY A 53 4.48 -34.18 -2.24
CA GLY A 53 4.59 -34.82 -0.93
C GLY A 53 5.17 -33.94 0.18
N ASP A 54 5.60 -32.70 -0.11
CA ASP A 54 6.05 -31.73 0.90
C ASP A 54 4.91 -30.86 1.47
N ASN A 55 3.66 -31.32 1.32
CA ASN A 55 2.41 -30.67 1.74
C ASN A 55 2.04 -29.39 0.99
N ASN A 56 2.79 -28.96 -0.04
CA ASN A 56 2.47 -27.75 -0.81
C ASN A 56 2.10 -28.08 -2.25
N ALA A 57 1.07 -27.41 -2.77
CA ALA A 57 0.90 -27.26 -4.21
C ALA A 57 1.75 -26.07 -4.72
N ARG A 58 2.19 -26.12 -5.97
CA ARG A 58 2.97 -25.04 -6.61
C ARG A 58 2.47 -24.79 -8.03
N VAL A 59 2.50 -23.54 -8.46
CA VAL A 59 2.26 -23.16 -9.86
C VAL A 59 3.49 -22.52 -10.47
N PHE A 60 3.88 -23.02 -11.62
CA PHE A 60 4.99 -22.55 -12.44
C PHE A 60 4.46 -21.99 -13.75
N ASP A 61 5.18 -21.04 -14.33
CA ASP A 61 5.00 -20.66 -15.73
C ASP A 61 5.68 -21.71 -16.63
N ALA A 62 4.92 -22.30 -17.56
CA ALA A 62 5.42 -23.34 -18.45
C ALA A 62 6.30 -22.83 -19.60
N LYS A 63 6.36 -21.52 -19.86
CA LYS A 63 7.21 -20.85 -20.87
C LYS A 63 8.57 -20.41 -20.32
N SER A 64 8.71 -20.13 -19.03
CA SER A 64 10.00 -19.81 -18.39
C SER A 64 10.54 -20.94 -17.51
N GLY A 65 9.68 -21.72 -16.85
CA GLY A 65 10.05 -22.61 -15.75
C GLY A 65 10.00 -21.95 -14.37
N ALA A 66 9.72 -20.64 -14.28
CA ALA A 66 9.72 -19.89 -13.04
C ALA A 66 8.55 -20.27 -12.12
N LEU A 67 8.83 -20.42 -10.82
CA LEU A 67 7.84 -20.60 -9.76
C LEU A 67 7.07 -19.29 -9.54
N LYS A 68 5.76 -19.28 -9.80
CA LYS A 68 4.89 -18.09 -9.66
C LYS A 68 4.25 -17.97 -8.27
N ARG A 69 3.74 -19.08 -7.70
CA ARG A 69 3.17 -19.11 -6.33
C ARG A 69 3.33 -20.50 -5.72
N THR A 70 3.54 -20.56 -4.41
CA THR A 70 3.46 -21.78 -3.60
C THR A 70 2.22 -21.68 -2.71
N PHE A 71 1.38 -22.69 -2.75
CA PHE A 71 0.17 -22.81 -1.93
C PHE A 71 0.51 -23.67 -0.71
N LYS A 72 0.56 -23.02 0.47
CA LYS A 72 0.87 -23.66 1.76
C LYS A 72 -0.41 -23.72 2.60
N GLY A 73 -0.70 -24.86 3.22
CA GLY A 73 -1.81 -24.98 4.17
C GLY A 73 -2.23 -26.41 4.52
N HIS A 74 -1.95 -27.39 3.65
CA HIS A 74 -2.16 -28.80 3.99
C HIS A 74 -1.17 -29.27 5.07
N ASP A 75 -1.63 -30.16 5.94
CA ASP A 75 -0.82 -30.75 7.03
C ASP A 75 -0.13 -32.06 6.60
N LEU A 76 -0.57 -32.66 5.49
CA LEU A 76 0.00 -33.87 4.90
C LEU A 76 0.17 -33.76 3.38
N MET A 77 0.74 -34.80 2.78
CA MET A 77 1.08 -34.83 1.36
C MET A 77 -0.13 -34.61 0.44
N VAL A 78 0.01 -33.68 -0.50
CA VAL A 78 -1.02 -33.37 -1.50
C VAL A 78 -1.07 -34.51 -2.53
N THR A 79 -2.25 -35.10 -2.72
CA THR A 79 -2.45 -36.31 -3.54
C THR A 79 -2.84 -36.00 -4.98
N SER A 80 -3.79 -35.09 -5.16
CA SER A 80 -4.37 -34.73 -6.45
C SER A 80 -4.62 -33.23 -6.52
N ILE A 81 -4.63 -32.70 -7.74
CA ILE A 81 -5.06 -31.34 -8.03
C ILE A 81 -5.98 -31.28 -9.24
N LEU A 82 -6.97 -30.40 -9.17
CA LEU A 82 -7.87 -30.03 -10.26
C LEU A 82 -7.85 -28.51 -10.42
N PHE A 83 -7.78 -28.02 -11.66
CA PHE A 83 -7.93 -26.60 -11.95
C PHE A 83 -9.22 -26.38 -12.74
N HIS A 84 -10.06 -25.43 -12.29
CA HIS A 84 -11.29 -25.04 -12.96
C HIS A 84 -11.63 -23.57 -12.63
N ASP A 85 -11.98 -22.80 -13.65
CA ASP A 85 -12.47 -21.41 -13.56
C ASP A 85 -11.70 -20.53 -12.55
N LYS A 86 -10.39 -20.41 -12.78
CA LYS A 86 -9.40 -19.66 -11.96
C LYS A 86 -9.22 -20.16 -10.51
N LYS A 87 -9.74 -21.34 -10.17
CA LYS A 87 -9.56 -21.97 -8.85
C LYS A 87 -8.78 -23.27 -8.99
N LEU A 88 -7.78 -23.43 -8.12
CA LEU A 88 -7.10 -24.70 -7.89
C LEU A 88 -7.74 -25.40 -6.71
N PHE A 89 -8.13 -26.66 -6.89
CA PHE A 89 -8.58 -27.56 -5.84
C PHE A 89 -7.44 -28.54 -5.57
N SER A 90 -7.02 -28.70 -4.32
CA SER A 90 -6.01 -29.66 -3.90
C SER A 90 -6.56 -30.59 -2.82
N SER A 91 -6.37 -31.90 -2.98
CA SER A 91 -6.72 -32.91 -1.97
C SER A 91 -5.46 -33.44 -1.29
N SER A 92 -5.56 -33.82 -0.02
CA SER A 92 -4.42 -34.30 0.79
C SER A 92 -4.80 -35.52 1.62
N TYR A 93 -3.78 -36.23 2.14
CA TYR A 93 -3.98 -37.29 3.14
C TYR A 93 -4.45 -36.77 4.51
N ASP A 94 -4.46 -35.45 4.75
CA ASP A 94 -5.10 -34.84 5.93
C ASP A 94 -6.64 -34.90 5.89
N GLY A 95 -7.23 -35.46 4.82
CA GLY A 95 -8.67 -35.62 4.64
C GLY A 95 -9.38 -34.35 4.15
N THR A 96 -8.65 -33.25 3.94
CA THR A 96 -9.21 -31.98 3.46
C THR A 96 -9.07 -31.82 1.94
N VAL A 97 -9.93 -30.96 1.40
CA VAL A 97 -9.77 -30.38 0.07
C VAL A 97 -9.69 -28.86 0.22
N MET A 98 -8.57 -28.26 -0.16
CA MET A 98 -8.38 -26.82 -0.13
C MET A 98 -8.64 -26.19 -1.50
N VAL A 99 -9.15 -24.96 -1.49
CA VAL A 99 -9.49 -24.20 -2.70
C VAL A 99 -8.69 -22.90 -2.71
N TRP A 100 -7.89 -22.70 -3.76
CA TRP A 100 -6.98 -21.57 -3.90
C TRP A 100 -7.44 -20.69 -5.06
N ASP A 101 -7.61 -19.39 -4.79
CA ASP A 101 -7.83 -18.41 -5.85
C ASP A 101 -6.52 -18.19 -6.63
N CYS A 102 -6.60 -18.37 -7.95
CA CYS A 102 -5.51 -18.18 -8.89
C CYS A 102 -5.77 -16.99 -9.83
N SER A 103 -6.80 -16.16 -9.57
CA SER A 103 -7.16 -15.00 -10.41
C SER A 103 -6.06 -13.93 -10.48
N ASP A 104 -5.20 -13.84 -9.46
CA ASP A 104 -4.00 -12.99 -9.47
C ASP A 104 -2.91 -13.51 -10.42
N ILE A 105 -2.90 -14.82 -10.67
CA ILE A 105 -1.79 -15.57 -11.25
C ILE A 105 -1.96 -15.54 -12.78
N LYS A 106 -1.64 -14.39 -13.36
CA LYS A 106 -1.61 -14.21 -14.82
C LYS A 106 -0.32 -14.76 -15.41
N GLU A 107 -0.33 -15.03 -16.70
CA GLU A 107 0.91 -15.02 -17.47
C GLU A 107 1.53 -13.62 -17.37
N ASP A 108 2.74 -13.52 -16.82
CA ASP A 108 3.66 -12.49 -17.28
C ASP A 108 4.07 -12.89 -18.70
N ILE A 109 3.35 -12.40 -19.70
CA ILE A 109 3.80 -12.44 -21.08
C ILE A 109 4.95 -11.44 -21.19
N THR A 110 6.14 -11.87 -20.75
CA THR A 110 7.39 -11.16 -21.02
C THR A 110 7.79 -11.37 -22.48
N THR A 111 7.04 -10.71 -23.36
CA THR A 111 7.65 -10.10 -24.54
C THR A 111 8.85 -9.26 -24.06
N PHE A 112 9.99 -9.39 -24.74
CA PHE A 112 11.27 -8.83 -24.27
C PHE A 112 11.39 -7.31 -24.54
N GLY A 113 10.34 -6.55 -24.21
CA GLY A 113 10.27 -5.08 -24.32
C GLY A 113 9.47 -4.37 -23.23
N ASP A 114 8.65 -5.09 -22.46
CA ASP A 114 7.68 -4.48 -21.52
C ASP A 114 8.31 -3.87 -20.25
N GLU A 115 9.56 -4.20 -19.94
CA GLU A 115 10.30 -3.63 -18.81
C GLU A 115 10.40 -2.10 -18.89
N ASP A 116 10.61 -1.54 -20.08
CA ASP A 116 10.77 -0.09 -20.24
C ASP A 116 9.42 0.63 -20.33
N GLU A 117 8.36 -0.04 -20.83
CA GLU A 117 6.98 0.42 -20.68
C GLU A 117 6.57 0.49 -19.21
N GLU A 118 6.91 -0.51 -18.38
CA GLU A 118 6.52 -0.49 -16.98
C GLU A 118 7.31 0.58 -16.19
N LYS A 119 8.59 0.78 -16.52
CA LYS A 119 9.42 1.89 -15.99
C LYS A 119 8.83 3.25 -16.36
N GLU A 120 8.44 3.49 -17.62
CA GLU A 120 7.78 4.74 -18.01
C GLU A 120 6.39 4.89 -17.41
N ARG A 121 5.56 3.84 -17.31
CA ARG A 121 4.25 3.90 -16.63
C ARG A 121 4.40 4.27 -15.14
N LYS A 122 5.40 3.71 -14.44
CA LYS A 122 5.74 4.07 -13.05
C LYS A 122 6.21 5.53 -12.96
N LYS A 123 7.07 5.97 -13.88
CA LYS A 123 7.61 7.33 -13.99
C LYS A 123 6.52 8.38 -14.33
N GLN A 124 5.54 8.03 -15.18
CA GLN A 124 4.42 8.89 -15.56
C GLN A 124 3.41 9.03 -14.41
N LYS A 125 3.00 7.93 -13.75
CA LYS A 125 2.19 7.99 -12.51
C LYS A 125 2.83 8.90 -11.46
N LYS A 126 4.15 8.78 -11.25
CA LYS A 126 4.91 9.61 -10.29
C LYS A 126 5.01 11.10 -10.71
N LYS A 127 4.97 11.41 -12.02
CA LYS A 127 4.84 12.79 -12.52
C LYS A 127 3.43 13.35 -12.23
N GLU A 128 2.39 12.62 -12.60
CA GLU A 128 0.98 13.05 -12.41
C GLU A 128 0.64 13.29 -10.94
N GLU A 129 1.08 12.40 -10.04
CA GLU A 129 0.87 12.55 -8.60
C GLU A 129 1.58 13.79 -8.05
N LYS A 130 2.82 14.06 -8.50
CA LYS A 130 3.59 15.26 -8.14
C LYS A 130 2.96 16.53 -8.69
N GLU A 131 2.30 16.48 -9.85
CA GLU A 131 1.56 17.60 -10.43
C GLU A 131 0.25 17.87 -9.66
N LYS A 132 -0.53 16.82 -9.35
CA LYS A 132 -1.74 16.91 -8.50
C LYS A 132 -1.39 17.53 -7.14
N LYS A 133 -0.32 17.06 -6.48
CA LYS A 133 0.21 17.63 -5.23
C LYS A 133 0.71 19.08 -5.36
N ARG A 134 1.16 19.52 -6.54
CA ARG A 134 1.48 20.93 -6.81
C ARG A 134 0.21 21.79 -6.92
N LYS A 135 -0.73 21.40 -7.79
CA LYS A 135 -1.99 22.12 -8.03
C LYS A 135 -2.81 22.29 -6.73
N GLN A 136 -2.87 21.25 -5.90
CA GLN A 136 -3.53 21.31 -4.59
C GLN A 136 -2.89 22.36 -3.65
N LYS A 137 -1.55 22.38 -3.55
CA LYS A 137 -0.82 23.37 -2.73
C LYS A 137 -0.92 24.81 -3.28
N GLU A 138 -1.21 24.97 -4.57
CA GLU A 138 -1.42 26.27 -5.19
C GLU A 138 -2.82 26.81 -4.89
N GLN A 139 -3.85 25.98 -5.06
CA GLN A 139 -5.24 26.29 -4.66
C GLN A 139 -5.34 26.61 -3.15
N GLU A 140 -4.65 25.85 -2.29
CA GLU A 140 -4.60 26.11 -0.85
C GLU A 140 -3.96 27.47 -0.51
N LYS A 141 -2.90 27.87 -1.23
CA LYS A 141 -2.26 29.18 -1.10
C LYS A 141 -3.17 30.30 -1.59
N GLU A 142 -3.90 30.10 -2.68
CA GLU A 142 -4.84 31.09 -3.21
C GLU A 142 -6.03 31.29 -2.26
N ALA A 143 -6.60 30.22 -1.72
CA ALA A 143 -7.63 30.29 -0.69
C ALA A 143 -7.14 31.02 0.59
N LYS A 144 -5.88 30.78 0.99
CA LYS A 144 -5.23 31.50 2.10
C LYS A 144 -4.90 32.97 1.78
N ARG A 145 -4.75 33.35 0.51
CA ARG A 145 -4.65 34.76 0.09
C ARG A 145 -6.01 35.45 0.15
N LYS A 146 -7.03 34.86 -0.47
CA LYS A 146 -8.41 35.40 -0.48
C LYS A 146 -8.92 35.67 0.93
N LYS A 147 -8.83 34.69 1.84
CA LYS A 147 -9.18 34.90 3.27
C LYS A 147 -8.46 36.08 3.93
N ARG A 148 -7.17 36.29 3.63
CA ARG A 148 -6.38 37.43 4.15
C ARG A 148 -6.73 38.77 3.50
N GLU A 149 -7.30 38.75 2.30
CA GLU A 149 -7.81 39.93 1.60
C GLU A 149 -9.21 40.29 2.13
N ASP A 150 -10.06 39.28 2.37
CA ASP A 150 -11.35 39.42 3.05
C ASP A 150 -11.17 39.98 4.48
N GLU A 151 -10.28 39.39 5.29
CA GLU A 151 -9.91 39.88 6.63
C GLU A 151 -9.41 41.33 6.62
N LYS A 152 -8.64 41.72 5.60
CA LYS A 152 -8.17 43.10 5.43
C LYS A 152 -9.29 44.06 5.03
N ASN A 153 -10.19 43.66 4.14
CA ASN A 153 -11.34 44.48 3.76
C ASN A 153 -12.30 44.69 4.93
N VAL A 154 -12.53 43.66 5.76
CA VAL A 154 -13.31 43.76 7.00
C VAL A 154 -12.65 44.71 8.00
N LYS A 155 -11.32 44.65 8.17
CA LYS A 155 -10.58 45.59 9.04
C LYS A 155 -10.61 47.02 8.50
N ASN A 156 -10.36 47.22 7.22
CA ASN A 156 -10.41 48.54 6.58
C ASN A 156 -11.80 49.19 6.74
N LYS A 157 -12.88 48.42 6.53
CA LYS A 157 -14.26 48.90 6.69
C LYS A 157 -14.56 49.37 8.12
N LYS A 158 -14.08 48.63 9.13
CA LYS A 158 -14.17 49.09 10.53
C LYS A 158 -13.41 50.40 10.74
N THR A 159 -12.17 50.51 10.24
CA THR A 159 -11.38 51.74 10.40
C THR A 159 -11.88 52.93 9.59
N SER A 160 -12.74 52.75 8.57
CA SER A 160 -13.49 53.87 7.97
C SER A 160 -14.67 54.29 8.84
N GLU A 161 -15.47 53.33 9.32
CA GLU A 161 -16.60 53.59 10.22
C GLU A 161 -16.16 54.21 11.57
N GLU A 162 -14.91 54.01 11.95
CA GLU A 162 -14.24 54.59 13.12
C GLU A 162 -13.67 55.99 12.83
N LYS A 163 -13.03 56.21 11.67
CA LYS A 163 -12.54 57.55 11.26
C LYS A 163 -13.64 58.54 10.92
N ASP A 164 -14.79 58.06 10.44
CA ASP A 164 -15.99 58.88 10.24
C ASP A 164 -16.57 59.39 11.57
N ARG A 165 -16.10 58.88 12.73
CA ARG A 165 -16.43 59.41 14.08
C ARG A 165 -15.43 60.41 14.65
N GLU A 166 -14.16 60.38 14.22
CA GLU A 166 -13.10 61.24 14.77
C GLU A 166 -12.93 62.58 14.02
N SER A 167 -13.69 62.82 12.95
CA SER A 167 -13.54 64.02 12.08
C SER A 167 -14.38 65.25 12.52
N LEU A 168 -14.71 65.38 13.80
CA LEU A 168 -15.40 66.55 14.37
C LEU A 168 -14.71 67.05 15.66
N PRO A 169 -14.03 68.22 15.64
CA PRO A 169 -13.64 68.91 16.86
C PRO A 169 -14.85 69.65 17.46
N GLU A 170 -15.20 69.31 18.70
CA GLU A 170 -16.41 69.80 19.39
C GLU A 170 -16.39 71.31 19.70
N LYS A 171 -17.53 71.97 19.44
CA LYS A 171 -17.96 73.27 20.02
C LYS A 171 -19.50 73.34 19.99
N ASN A 172 -20.21 73.55 21.10
CA ASN A 172 -19.83 73.60 22.51
C ASN A 172 -20.94 72.93 23.33
N GLU A 173 -20.68 72.58 24.60
CA GLU A 173 -21.30 73.30 25.72
C GLU A 173 -20.57 72.98 27.06
N PHE A 174 -21.08 73.51 28.17
CA PHE A 174 -20.27 73.87 29.35
C PHE A 174 -20.66 73.08 30.61
N GLU A 175 -19.73 73.04 31.57
CA GLU A 175 -19.94 72.70 33.00
C GLU A 175 -20.62 71.35 33.38
N ALA A 176 -19.74 70.41 33.74
CA ALA A 176 -19.59 69.87 35.11
C ALA A 176 -20.79 69.27 35.89
N ASN A 177 -20.47 68.14 36.56
CA ASN A 177 -21.08 67.63 37.81
C ASN A 177 -22.51 67.05 37.76
N GLU A 178 -22.90 66.08 38.59
CA GLU A 178 -22.15 65.19 39.51
C GLU A 178 -23.06 64.07 40.07
N LYS A 179 -22.60 62.79 40.02
CA LYS A 179 -23.06 61.64 40.86
C LYS A 179 -24.55 61.20 40.72
N VAL A 180 -25.04 60.05 41.22
CA VAL A 180 -24.49 58.73 41.65
C VAL A 180 -25.64 57.69 41.64
N ALA A 181 -25.30 56.42 41.83
CA ALA A 181 -26.15 55.31 42.32
C ALA A 181 -27.08 54.61 41.31
N ASP A 182 -27.24 53.28 41.40
CA ASP A 182 -26.28 52.28 41.91
C ASP A 182 -26.65 50.86 41.44
N GLY A 183 -25.67 49.96 41.52
CA GLY A 183 -25.88 48.51 41.48
C GLY A 183 -26.13 47.86 40.10
N VAL A 184 -26.12 46.53 40.02
CA VAL A 184 -25.79 45.58 41.10
C VAL A 184 -25.17 44.28 40.53
N ASP A 185 -24.19 43.75 41.26
CA ASP A 185 -23.71 42.37 41.33
C ASP A 185 -23.30 41.54 40.10
N ASN A 186 -22.02 41.11 40.14
CA ASN A 186 -21.55 39.71 40.01
C ASN A 186 -21.72 38.98 38.64
N LYS A 187 -21.00 37.90 38.28
CA LYS A 187 -19.75 37.19 38.65
C LYS A 187 -19.55 36.08 37.58
N SER A 188 -18.41 35.45 37.32
CA SER A 188 -16.99 35.83 37.45
C SER A 188 -16.17 34.65 36.90
N ASP A 189 -15.57 34.79 35.71
CA ASP A 189 -14.67 33.78 35.13
C ASP A 189 -13.22 34.21 35.35
N MET A 190 -12.47 33.47 36.18
CA MET A 190 -11.10 33.83 36.58
C MET A 190 -10.32 32.58 37.04
N GLU A 191 -9.11 32.38 36.48
CA GLU A 191 -8.03 31.46 36.94
C GLU A 191 -8.34 29.93 36.90
N SER A 192 -7.39 28.99 36.77
CA SER A 192 -5.90 28.93 36.55
C SER A 192 -5.58 27.67 35.69
N ASP A 193 -4.38 27.22 35.26
CA ASP A 193 -2.92 27.54 35.32
C ASP A 193 -2.34 27.37 33.86
N GLU A 194 -1.07 27.27 33.41
CA GLU A 194 0.33 27.10 33.89
C GLU A 194 0.77 25.71 34.44
N GLU A 195 2.02 25.22 34.31
CA GLU A 195 3.19 25.66 33.50
C GLU A 195 3.08 25.14 32.03
N ASP A 196 3.95 24.35 31.35
CA ASP A 196 5.26 23.67 31.56
C ASP A 196 6.05 23.64 30.20
N MET A 197 7.35 23.38 30.23
CA MET A 197 8.21 23.25 29.04
C MET A 197 8.60 21.80 28.67
N GLY A 198 7.83 21.18 27.78
CA GLY A 198 8.22 19.94 27.09
C GLY A 198 9.28 20.17 25.99
N ARG A 199 10.39 19.42 26.02
CA ARG A 199 11.45 19.46 24.98
C ARG A 199 11.06 18.73 23.69
N LYS A 200 11.73 19.13 22.59
CA LYS A 200 11.66 18.53 21.26
C LYS A 200 11.89 17.00 21.24
N SER A 201 11.17 16.33 20.35
CA SER A 201 11.62 15.14 19.63
C SER A 201 11.00 15.15 18.23
N ASP A 202 11.84 15.12 17.18
CA ASP A 202 11.36 15.00 15.80
C ASP A 202 11.04 13.52 15.50
N PRO A 203 9.94 13.20 14.77
CA PRO A 203 9.45 11.83 14.63
C PRO A 203 10.35 10.89 13.79
N ASP A 204 11.39 11.41 13.14
CA ASP A 204 12.38 10.61 12.40
C ASP A 204 13.49 10.04 13.33
N ASP A 205 13.59 10.53 14.57
CA ASP A 205 14.69 10.21 15.51
C ASP A 205 14.46 8.89 16.28
N GLU A 206 13.21 8.42 16.36
CA GLU A 206 12.81 7.19 17.08
C GLU A 206 13.03 5.94 16.22
N LEU A 207 12.55 5.95 14.96
CA LEU A 207 12.83 4.94 13.94
C LEU A 207 14.33 4.70 13.72
N SER A 208 15.12 5.78 13.78
CA SER A 208 16.58 5.71 13.60
C SER A 208 17.28 4.91 14.71
N ARG A 209 16.78 4.99 15.95
CA ARG A 209 17.35 4.24 17.10
C ARG A 209 16.91 2.77 17.11
N GLU A 210 15.69 2.48 16.67
CA GLU A 210 15.19 1.10 16.57
C GLU A 210 15.99 0.28 15.54
N ILE A 211 16.40 0.91 14.42
CA ILE A 211 17.26 0.28 13.40
C ILE A 211 18.69 0.01 13.93
N GLU A 212 19.30 0.94 14.68
CA GLU A 212 20.61 0.68 15.30
C GLU A 212 20.57 -0.46 16.34
N ALA A 213 19.47 -0.56 17.11
CA ALA A 213 19.29 -1.61 18.10
C ALA A 213 19.20 -3.02 17.47
N ILE A 214 18.52 -3.13 16.32
CA ILE A 214 18.43 -4.39 15.56
C ILE A 214 19.80 -4.81 15.02
N ASN A 215 20.59 -3.89 14.47
CA ASN A 215 21.88 -4.21 13.86
C ASN A 215 22.93 -4.67 14.89
N ARG A 216 22.98 -4.08 16.09
CA ARG A 216 23.94 -4.52 17.14
C ARG A 216 23.74 -5.96 17.60
N ASN A 217 22.52 -6.50 17.51
CA ASN A 217 22.24 -7.90 17.86
C ASN A 217 22.67 -8.92 16.79
N MET A 218 23.32 -8.50 15.70
CA MET A 218 23.85 -9.39 14.65
C MET A 218 25.37 -9.60 14.69
N ASP A 219 26.12 -8.82 15.47
CA ASP A 219 27.60 -8.89 15.52
C ASP A 219 28.16 -9.77 16.67
N ASP A 220 27.29 -10.31 17.54
CA ASP A 220 27.63 -11.05 18.77
C ASP A 220 27.18 -12.54 18.78
N ILE A 221 27.05 -13.18 17.60
CA ILE A 221 26.70 -14.62 17.42
C ILE A 221 27.60 -15.32 16.40
#